data_AF-A0AAD4MF10-F1
#
_entry.id   AF-A0AAD4MF10-F1
#
_cell.length_a   1.000
_cell.length_b   1.000
_cell.length_c   1.000
_cell.angle_alpha   90.00
_cell.angle_beta   90.00
_cell.angle_gamma   90.00
#
_symmetry.space_group_name_H-M   'P 1'
#
loop_
_entity.id
_entity.type
_entity.pdbx_description
1 polymer ?
#
loop_
_entity_poly.entity_id
_entity_poly.type
_entity_poly.pdbx_seq_one_letter_code
_entity_poly.pdbx_strand_id
1 'polypeptide(L)'
;MIRHWLQPKRVIAKDGHVAGIEVEYTEMRDGTLTGTGETGVLAADQIFKAIGQTFETSDLGRWPLPEAASSSTPKAGRLFPTSGRAETV
;
A
#
# COMPACT_ATOMS: atom_id res chain seq x y z
N MET A 1 11.07 15.99 -3.00
CA MET A 1 11.98 14.90 -3.40
C MET A 1 11.30 13.56 -3.10
N ILE A 2 11.46 12.56 -3.97
CA ILE A 2 10.94 11.20 -3.73
C ILE A 2 12.15 10.27 -3.70
N ARG A 3 12.27 9.46 -2.64
CA ARG A 3 13.30 8.42 -2.52
C ARG A 3 12.63 7.07 -2.70
N HIS A 4 13.13 6.27 -3.62
CA HIS A 4 12.68 4.90 -3.85
C HIS A 4 13.65 3.90 -3.21
N TRP A 5 13.21 2.65 -3.12
CA TRP A 5 14.01 1.52 -2.64
C TRP A 5 14.56 1.71 -1.22
N LEU A 6 13.66 2.15 -0.34
CA LEU A 6 13.90 2.31 1.08
C LEU A 6 12.78 1.59 1.82
N GLN A 7 13.14 0.65 2.69
CA GLN A 7 12.20 -0.01 3.59
C GLN A 7 12.25 0.68 4.97
N PRO A 8 11.11 1.06 5.57
CA PRO A 8 11.11 1.65 6.91
C PRO A 8 11.47 0.58 7.95
N LYS A 9 12.41 0.90 8.85
CA LYS A 9 12.83 0.01 9.95
C LYS A 9 12.26 0.44 11.29
N ARG A 10 12.41 1.72 11.65
CA ARG A 10 11.85 2.30 12.88
C ARG A 10 11.72 3.81 12.82
N VAL A 11 10.74 4.34 13.54
CA VAL A 11 10.61 5.78 13.82
C VAL A 11 11.56 6.14 14.95
N ILE A 12 12.29 7.24 14.79
CA ILE A 12 13.18 7.81 15.79
C ILE A 12 12.43 8.93 16.49
N ALA A 13 12.39 8.87 17.82
CA ALA A 13 11.80 9.89 18.66
C ALA A 13 12.86 10.52 19.58
N LYS A 14 12.71 11.82 19.84
CA LYS A 14 13.51 12.59 20.78
C LYS A 14 12.57 13.44 21.62
N ASP A 15 12.73 13.41 22.94
CA ASP A 15 11.94 14.18 23.90
C ASP A 15 10.41 13.98 23.73
N GLY A 16 9.99 12.78 23.33
CA GLY A 16 8.57 12.45 23.09
C GLY A 16 8.03 12.90 21.73
N HIS A 17 8.85 13.52 20.87
CA HIS A 17 8.49 13.96 19.53
C HIS A 17 9.20 13.15 18.45
N VAL A 18 8.59 13.04 17.27
CA VAL A 18 9.24 12.41 16.11
C VAL A 18 10.42 13.27 15.66
N ALA A 19 11.58 12.64 15.42
CA ALA A 19 12.79 13.31 14.96
C ALA A 19 13.33 12.73 13.64
N GLY A 20 12.84 11.56 13.22
CA GLY A 20 13.17 10.99 11.92
C GLY A 20 12.74 9.55 11.78
N ILE A 21 13.17 8.92 10.68
CA ILE A 21 12.94 7.50 10.40
C ILE A 21 14.24 6.84 9.97
N GLU A 22 14.54 5.69 10.56
CA GLU A 22 15.56 4.79 10.03
C GLU A 22 14.96 3.96 8.91
N VAL A 23 15.66 3.93 7.80
CA VAL A 23 15.34 3.17 6.60
C VAL A 23 16.51 2.27 6.23
N GLU A 24 16.23 1.12 5.64
CA GLU A 24 17.24 0.27 5.02
C GLU A 24 17.12 0.37 3.50
N TYR A 25 18.26 0.42 2.82
CA TYR A 25 18.29 0.40 1.36
C TYR A 25 17.87 -0.97 0.86
N THR A 26 17.14 -0.98 -0.26
CA THR A 26 16.75 -2.21 -0.95
C THR A 26 17.30 -2.21 -2.37
N GLU A 27 17.47 -3.41 -2.90
CA GLU A 27 17.85 -3.61 -4.30
C GLU A 27 17.00 -4.70 -4.94
N MET A 28 16.94 -4.68 -6.27
CA MET A 28 16.19 -5.66 -7.03
C MET A 28 16.98 -6.96 -7.14
N ARG A 29 16.47 -8.04 -6.55
CA ARG A 29 17.00 -9.41 -6.73
C ARG A 29 15.84 -10.31 -7.15
N ASP A 30 15.98 -10.97 -8.30
CA ASP A 30 14.99 -11.92 -8.83
C ASP A 30 13.56 -11.35 -8.90
N GLY A 31 13.43 -10.07 -9.28
CA GLY A 31 12.13 -9.40 -9.41
C GLY A 31 11.49 -8.94 -8.09
N THR A 32 12.19 -9.11 -6.96
CA THR A 32 11.74 -8.65 -5.63
C THR A 32 12.73 -7.66 -5.01
N LEU A 33 12.22 -6.64 -4.30
CA LEU A 33 13.06 -5.75 -3.50
C LEU A 33 13.55 -6.48 -2.24
N THR A 34 14.87 -6.66 -2.14
CA THR A 34 15.54 -7.30 -1.00
C THR A 34 16.39 -6.26 -0.28
N GLY A 35 16.42 -6.33 1.06
CA GLY A 35 17.27 -5.47 1.87
C GLY A 35 18.77 -5.68 1.61
N THR A 36 19.52 -4.59 1.55
CA THR A 36 20.98 -4.63 1.41
C THR A 36 21.69 -4.74 2.76
N GLY A 37 20.98 -4.49 3.87
CA GLY A 37 21.54 -4.35 5.21
C GLY A 37 22.13 -2.96 5.51
N GLU A 38 22.27 -2.10 4.50
CA GLU A 38 22.72 -0.71 4.70
C GLU A 38 21.55 0.14 5.22
N THR A 39 21.75 0.84 6.33
CA THR A 39 20.73 1.73 6.92
C THR A 39 21.13 3.19 6.89
N GLY A 40 20.12 4.05 6.86
CA GLY A 40 20.26 5.49 6.92
C GLY A 40 19.10 6.14 7.67
N VAL A 41 19.30 7.40 8.08
CA VAL A 41 18.28 8.18 8.79
C VAL A 41 17.81 9.32 7.91
N LEU A 42 16.49 9.47 7.82
CA LEU A 42 15.85 10.64 7.25
C LEU A 42 15.28 11.47 8.40
N ALA A 43 15.83 12.68 8.60
CA ALA A 43 15.30 13.63 9.57
C ALA A 43 13.89 14.07 9.14
N ALA A 44 12.95 14.02 10.08
CA ALA A 44 11.56 14.39 9.85
C ALA A 44 10.86 14.65 11.19
N ASP A 45 10.03 15.68 11.25
CA ASP A 45 9.22 15.99 12.43
C ASP A 45 7.84 15.28 12.40
N GLN A 46 7.46 14.75 11.23
CA GLN A 46 6.21 14.03 11.02
C GLN A 46 6.40 12.88 10.02
N ILE A 47 5.76 11.74 10.29
CA ILE A 47 5.83 10.54 9.45
C ILE A 47 4.41 10.01 9.25
N PHE A 48 4.01 9.86 7.98
CA PHE A 48 2.73 9.26 7.59
C PHE A 48 2.96 7.94 6.86
N LYS A 49 2.15 6.93 7.17
CA LYS A 49 2.15 5.63 6.48
C LYS A 49 0.93 5.53 5.58
N ALA A 50 1.15 5.19 4.31
CA ALA A 50 0.09 4.98 3.32
C ALA A 50 0.29 3.67 2.52
N ILE A 51 0.86 2.64 3.16
CA ILE A 51 1.32 1.40 2.51
C ILE A 51 0.20 0.33 2.49
N GLY A 52 -1.06 0.76 2.49
CA GLY A 52 -2.25 -0.10 2.51
C GLY A 52 -2.99 -0.10 3.84
N GLN A 53 -4.31 -0.23 3.73
CA GLN A 53 -5.28 -0.39 4.81
C GLN A 53 -5.78 -1.83 4.86
N THR A 54 -5.96 -2.37 6.05
CA THR A 54 -6.71 -3.61 6.26
C THR A 54 -8.18 -3.27 6.38
N PHE A 55 -9.04 -4.05 5.72
CA PHE A 55 -10.48 -3.88 5.82
C PHE A 55 -10.99 -4.51 7.12
N GLU A 56 -11.53 -3.69 8.02
CA GLU A 56 -12.14 -4.11 9.28
C GLU A 56 -13.66 -4.08 9.13
N THR A 57 -14.33 -5.23 9.35
CA THR A 57 -15.79 -5.37 9.22
C THR A 57 -16.56 -4.95 10.47
N SER A 58 -15.85 -4.74 11.58
CA SER A 58 -16.38 -4.48 12.93
C SER A 58 -17.32 -3.27 13.00
N ASP A 59 -17.06 -2.25 12.19
CA ASP A 59 -17.80 -0.97 12.18
C ASP A 59 -18.87 -0.90 11.09
N LEU A 60 -19.06 -1.96 10.30
CA LEU A 60 -20.16 -2.07 9.34
C LEU A 60 -21.44 -2.46 10.09
N GLY A 61 -21.92 -1.54 10.93
CA GLY A 61 -23.16 -1.68 11.66
C GLY A 61 -24.31 -1.99 10.72
N ARG A 62 -24.89 -3.19 10.87
CA ARG A 62 -26.23 -3.63 10.39
C ARG A 62 -26.54 -3.42 8.90
N TRP A 63 -25.65 -2.92 8.05
CA TRP A 63 -25.90 -2.91 6.61
C TRP A 63 -25.86 -4.37 6.12
N PRO A 64 -26.97 -4.93 5.58
CA PRO A 64 -26.95 -6.29 5.07
C PRO A 64 -25.96 -6.33 3.90
N LEU A 65 -24.80 -6.92 4.13
CA LEU A 65 -23.85 -7.20 3.07
C LEU A 65 -24.48 -8.26 2.16
N PRO A 66 -24.56 -8.06 0.84
CA PRO A 66 -24.90 -9.15 -0.07
C PRO A 66 -23.86 -10.27 0.13
N GLU A 67 -24.34 -11.50 0.26
CA GLU A 67 -23.60 -12.71 0.65
C GLU A 67 -22.26 -12.95 -0.08
N ALA A 68 -22.08 -12.33 -1.25
CA ALA A 68 -20.86 -12.38 -2.05
C ALA A 68 -19.65 -11.62 -1.46
N ALA A 69 -19.83 -10.75 -0.45
CA ALA A 69 -18.75 -9.90 0.07
C ALA A 69 -17.82 -10.60 1.09
N SER A 70 -18.10 -11.87 1.44
CA SER A 70 -17.31 -12.64 2.43
C SER A 70 -16.30 -13.62 1.80
N SER A 71 -15.90 -13.45 0.54
CA SER A 71 -14.90 -14.32 -0.08
C SER A 71 -13.71 -13.54 -0.63
N SER A 72 -12.53 -13.85 -0.08
CA SER A 72 -11.23 -13.44 -0.56
C SER A 72 -10.94 -14.10 -1.91
N THR A 73 -11.34 -13.46 -3.01
CA THR A 73 -10.78 -13.76 -4.34
C THR A 73 -10.87 -12.51 -5.23
N PRO A 74 -9.75 -11.85 -5.61
CA PRO A 74 -9.80 -10.86 -6.67
C PRO A 74 -9.93 -11.61 -8.00
N LYS A 75 -11.17 -11.78 -8.49
CA LYS A 75 -11.40 -12.32 -9.83
C LYS A 75 -11.07 -11.22 -10.84
N ALA A 76 -9.89 -11.34 -11.46
CA ALA A 76 -9.51 -10.58 -12.64
C ALA A 76 -10.58 -10.69 -13.73
N GLY A 77 -11.21 -9.56 -14.08
CA GLY A 77 -12.31 -9.49 -15.02
C GLY A 77 -12.40 -8.11 -15.67
N ARG A 78 -11.41 -7.80 -16.51
CA ARG A 78 -11.40 -6.85 -17.64
C ARG A 78 -12.68 -5.99 -17.79
N LEU A 79 -12.60 -4.73 -17.37
CA LEU A 79 -13.55 -3.68 -17.76
C LEU A 79 -13.11 -3.07 -19.09
N PHE A 80 -13.61 -3.62 -20.20
CA PHE A 80 -13.79 -2.87 -21.45
C PHE A 80 -15.07 -3.36 -22.12
N PRO A 81 -16.15 -2.57 -22.14
CA PRO A 81 -17.22 -2.81 -23.10
C PRO A 81 -16.74 -2.32 -24.47
N THR A 82 -16.36 -3.25 -25.34
CA THR A 82 -16.39 -3.02 -26.79
C THR A 82 -17.84 -3.12 -27.25
N SER A 83 -18.48 -2.00 -27.56
CA SER A 83 -19.68 -2.00 -28.40
C SER A 83 -19.33 -1.34 -29.73
N GLY A 84 -19.08 -2.16 -30.74
CA GLY A 84 -19.04 -1.74 -32.13
C GLY A 84 -19.90 -2.68 -32.97
N ARG A 85 -20.65 -2.06 -33.89
CA ARG A 85 -21.44 -2.57 -35.05
C ARG A 85 -22.96 -2.60 -34.82
N ALA A 86 -23.69 -1.69 -35.48
CA ALA A 86 -24.25 -1.76 -36.86
C ALA A 86 -25.71 -2.24 -36.75
N GLU A 87 -26.75 -1.64 -37.32
CA GLU A 87 -26.99 -1.10 -38.67
C GLU A 87 -28.42 -0.48 -38.69
N THR A 88 -28.70 0.41 -39.67
CA THR A 88 -29.96 0.54 -40.45
C THR A 88 -31.29 0.77 -39.67
N VAL A 89 -32.00 1.91 -39.76
CA VAL A 89 -32.62 2.60 -40.92
C VAL A 89 -32.73 4.09 -40.61
#